data_AF-A0A924KNW3-F1
#
_entry.id   AF-A0A924KNW3-F1
#
_cell.length_a   1.000
_cell.length_b   1.000
_cell.length_c   1.000
_cell.angle_alpha   90.00
_cell.angle_beta   90.00
_cell.angle_gamma   90.00
#
_symmetry.space_group_name_H-M   'P 1'
#
loop_
_entity.id
_entity.type
_entity.pdbx_description
1 polymer ?
#
loop_
_entity_poly.entity_id
_entity_poly.type
_entity_poly.pdbx_seq_one_letter_code
_entity_poly.pdbx_strand_id
1 'polypeptide(L)'
;MAEVHAPLQAQLVQWLVQPGDIVAAGDVLVILEAMKMEHEVRATQPGKVLSHYFVVGELVQQGDLLLKTELLPHYPRPETPKRLVISEENAPPADATAARADLARLQQRLAFTTDAARPEAVAKRHAQGLRTARENIADLCDPGGDSPSFIEYGALAVAAQRTRRSEQDLIQNTPADGMVTGIGQVHGRSTVVMA
;
A
#
# COMPACT_ATOMS: atom_id res chain seq x y z
N MET A 1 4.88 -14.21 -20.21
CA MET A 1 3.52 -13.66 -20.47
C MET A 1 2.52 -14.65 -19.91
N ALA A 2 1.45 -14.17 -19.29
CA ALA A 2 0.35 -15.00 -18.81
C ALA A 2 -0.92 -14.67 -19.60
N GLU A 3 -1.74 -15.69 -19.80
CA GLU A 3 -2.98 -15.63 -20.57
C GLU A 3 -4.16 -15.80 -19.62
N VAL A 4 -5.15 -14.91 -19.73
CA VAL A 4 -6.38 -14.99 -18.93
C VAL A 4 -7.51 -15.39 -19.85
N HIS A 5 -8.14 -16.51 -19.54
CA HIS A 5 -9.19 -17.10 -20.35
C HIS A 5 -10.57 -16.97 -19.69
N ALA A 6 -11.62 -16.93 -20.50
CA ALA A 6 -13.00 -16.97 -20.03
C ALA A 6 -13.29 -18.32 -19.36
N PRO A 7 -13.75 -18.35 -18.10
CA PRO A 7 -13.99 -19.60 -17.39
C PRO A 7 -15.26 -20.32 -17.84
N LEU A 8 -16.16 -19.60 -18.51
CA LEU A 8 -17.48 -20.05 -18.93
C LEU A 8 -17.96 -19.21 -20.12
N GLN A 9 -19.00 -19.66 -20.81
CA GLN A 9 -19.67 -18.87 -21.85
C GLN A 9 -20.49 -17.75 -21.20
N ALA A 10 -20.22 -16.48 -21.57
CA ALA A 10 -20.83 -15.30 -20.96
C ALA A 10 -20.85 -14.10 -21.92
N GLN A 11 -21.51 -13.03 -21.51
CA GLN A 11 -21.36 -11.71 -22.11
C GLN A 11 -20.35 -10.88 -21.31
N LEU A 12 -19.47 -10.13 -21.96
CA LEU A 12 -18.55 -9.23 -21.29
C LEU A 12 -19.28 -7.96 -20.84
N VAL A 13 -19.37 -7.71 -19.53
CA VAL A 13 -20.10 -6.55 -18.98
C VAL A 13 -19.19 -5.35 -18.81
N GLN A 14 -18.00 -5.56 -18.25
CA GLN A 14 -17.12 -4.44 -17.90
C GLN A 14 -15.67 -4.88 -17.75
N TRP A 15 -14.76 -4.12 -18.37
CA TRP A 15 -13.34 -4.14 -18.05
C TRP A 15 -13.05 -3.25 -16.84
N LEU A 16 -12.35 -3.78 -15.83
CA LEU A 16 -11.91 -3.04 -14.64
C LEU A 16 -10.45 -2.58 -14.73
N VAL A 17 -9.76 -3.00 -15.79
CA VAL A 17 -8.36 -2.71 -16.09
C VAL A 17 -8.24 -2.24 -17.54
N GLN A 18 -7.17 -1.53 -17.87
CA GLN A 18 -6.86 -1.08 -19.23
C GLN A 18 -5.49 -1.61 -19.67
N PRO A 19 -5.22 -1.75 -20.98
CA PRO A 19 -3.87 -2.02 -21.47
C PRO A 19 -2.88 -0.98 -20.93
N GLY A 20 -1.80 -1.45 -20.30
CA GLY A 20 -0.83 -0.63 -19.59
C GLY A 20 -0.95 -0.68 -18.06
N ASP A 21 -2.11 -1.06 -17.51
CA ASP A 21 -2.32 -1.16 -16.06
C ASP A 21 -1.46 -2.27 -15.44
N ILE A 22 -1.00 -2.01 -14.21
CA ILE A 22 -0.34 -3.01 -13.35
C ILE A 22 -1.41 -3.61 -12.43
N VAL A 23 -1.49 -4.94 -12.38
CA VAL A 23 -2.47 -5.71 -11.60
C VAL A 23 -1.76 -6.67 -10.64
N ALA A 24 -2.31 -6.84 -9.44
CA ALA A 24 -1.81 -7.77 -8.43
C ALA A 24 -2.54 -9.11 -8.55
N ALA A 25 -1.96 -10.17 -7.97
CA ALA A 25 -2.69 -11.43 -7.83
C ALA A 25 -3.96 -11.22 -7.00
N GLY A 26 -5.10 -11.65 -7.53
CA GLY A 26 -6.42 -11.50 -6.92
C GLY A 26 -7.23 -10.30 -7.41
N ASP A 27 -6.61 -9.32 -8.09
CA ASP A 27 -7.33 -8.17 -8.65
C ASP A 27 -8.37 -8.61 -9.67
N VAL A 28 -9.56 -8.00 -9.63
CA VAL A 28 -10.61 -8.26 -10.62
C VAL A 28 -10.25 -7.54 -11.92
N LEU A 29 -10.21 -8.29 -13.01
CA LEU A 29 -9.82 -7.80 -14.33
C LEU A 29 -11.05 -7.45 -15.17
N VAL A 30 -12.05 -8.32 -15.15
CA VAL A 30 -13.26 -8.20 -15.97
C VAL A 30 -14.45 -8.87 -15.29
N ILE A 31 -15.63 -8.29 -15.51
CA ILE A 31 -16.91 -8.84 -15.08
C ILE A 31 -17.60 -9.44 -16.32
N LEU A 32 -17.98 -10.70 -16.20
CA LEU A 32 -18.75 -11.44 -17.20
C LEU A 32 -20.16 -11.71 -16.66
N GLU A 33 -21.19 -11.66 -17.51
CA GLU A 33 -22.55 -12.05 -17.15
C GLU A 33 -22.95 -13.34 -17.86
N ALA A 34 -23.35 -14.34 -17.08
CA ALA A 34 -23.96 -15.55 -17.59
C ALA A 34 -25.17 -15.91 -16.73
N MET A 35 -26.28 -16.24 -17.38
CA MET A 35 -27.49 -16.71 -16.71
C MET A 35 -27.99 -15.77 -15.58
N LYS A 36 -27.95 -14.45 -15.82
CA LYS A 36 -28.29 -13.39 -14.84
C LYS A 36 -27.40 -13.33 -13.60
N MET A 37 -26.20 -13.92 -13.67
CA MET A 37 -25.20 -13.88 -12.62
C MET A 37 -23.93 -13.25 -13.15
N GLU A 38 -23.35 -12.34 -12.38
CA GLU A 38 -22.04 -11.77 -12.64
C GLU A 38 -20.94 -12.71 -12.14
N HIS A 39 -19.89 -12.85 -12.94
CA HIS A 39 -18.72 -13.66 -12.67
C HIS A 39 -17.47 -12.81 -12.83
N GLU A 40 -16.72 -12.68 -11.74
CA GLU A 40 -15.48 -11.93 -11.69
C GLU A 40 -14.31 -12.80 -12.16
N VAL A 41 -13.61 -12.35 -13.20
CA VAL A 41 -12.35 -12.97 -13.62
C VAL A 41 -11.20 -12.20 -12.96
N ARG A 42 -10.39 -12.92 -12.18
CA ARG A 42 -9.32 -12.36 -11.35
C ARG A 42 -7.93 -12.71 -11.89
N ALA A 43 -6.96 -11.83 -11.64
CA ALA A 43 -5.57 -12.08 -11.99
C ALA A 43 -5.00 -13.21 -11.11
N THR A 44 -4.36 -14.21 -11.72
CA THR A 44 -3.71 -15.30 -10.97
C THR A 44 -2.33 -14.91 -10.45
N GLN A 45 -1.67 -13.93 -11.09
CA GLN A 45 -0.32 -13.48 -10.78
C GLN A 45 -0.18 -11.97 -11.05
N PRO A 46 0.79 -11.29 -10.42
CA PRO A 46 1.06 -9.89 -10.71
C PRO A 46 1.60 -9.71 -12.13
N GLY A 47 1.14 -8.65 -12.81
CA GLY A 47 1.55 -8.39 -14.18
C GLY A 47 1.05 -7.06 -14.73
N LYS A 48 1.54 -6.71 -15.92
CA LYS A 48 1.08 -5.56 -16.70
C LYS A 48 0.10 -6.02 -17.77
N VAL A 49 -1.08 -5.43 -17.86
CA VAL A 49 -2.05 -5.74 -18.92
C VAL A 49 -1.49 -5.28 -20.26
N LEU A 50 -1.45 -6.19 -21.24
CA LEU A 50 -0.91 -5.90 -22.57
C LEU A 50 -2.00 -5.51 -23.56
N SER A 51 -3.10 -6.26 -23.57
CA SER A 51 -4.17 -6.09 -24.56
C SER A 51 -5.45 -6.76 -24.11
N HIS A 52 -6.58 -6.22 -24.55
CA HIS A 52 -7.90 -6.87 -24.48
C HIS A 52 -8.24 -7.45 -25.85
N TYR A 53 -8.98 -8.55 -25.86
CA TYR A 53 -9.41 -9.21 -27.11
C TYR A 53 -10.91 -9.13 -27.38
N PHE A 54 -11.68 -8.56 -26.46
CA PHE A 54 -13.14 -8.46 -26.55
C PHE A 54 -13.63 -7.06 -26.16
N VAL A 55 -14.75 -6.64 -26.74
CA VAL A 55 -15.43 -5.40 -26.38
C VAL A 55 -16.57 -5.65 -25.40
N VAL A 56 -16.93 -4.62 -24.63
CA VAL A 56 -18.10 -4.66 -23.74
C VAL A 56 -19.36 -4.94 -24.55
N GLY A 57 -20.16 -5.90 -24.09
CA GLY A 57 -21.36 -6.39 -24.73
C GLY A 57 -21.14 -7.62 -25.63
N GLU A 58 -19.91 -8.03 -25.89
CA GLU A 58 -19.60 -9.19 -26.75
C GLU A 58 -19.76 -10.52 -26.00
N LEU A 59 -20.12 -11.58 -26.72
CA LEU A 59 -20.22 -12.94 -26.18
C LEU A 59 -18.87 -13.64 -26.25
N VAL A 60 -18.44 -14.19 -25.13
CA VAL A 60 -17.24 -15.02 -24.99
C VAL A 60 -17.64 -16.48 -24.77
N GLN A 61 -16.86 -17.41 -25.32
CA GLN A 61 -16.96 -18.84 -25.06
C GLN A 61 -16.01 -19.26 -23.96
N GLN A 62 -16.30 -20.40 -23.32
CA GLN A 62 -15.36 -20.99 -22.36
C GLN A 62 -14.00 -21.26 -23.03
N GLY A 63 -12.92 -20.77 -22.42
CA GLY A 63 -11.56 -20.91 -22.92
C GLY A 63 -11.10 -19.77 -23.84
N ASP A 64 -11.98 -18.84 -24.24
CA ASP A 64 -11.58 -17.71 -25.06
C ASP A 64 -10.56 -16.83 -24.32
N LEU A 65 -9.52 -16.40 -25.04
CA LEU A 65 -8.49 -15.52 -24.50
C LEU A 65 -9.06 -14.12 -24.31
N LEU A 66 -9.21 -13.68 -23.06
CA LEU A 66 -9.78 -12.37 -22.71
C LEU A 66 -8.73 -11.27 -22.79
N LEU A 67 -7.58 -11.48 -22.15
CA LEU A 67 -6.45 -10.55 -22.13
C LEU A 67 -5.12 -11.27 -21.96
N LYS A 68 -4.04 -10.57 -22.29
CA LYS A 68 -2.66 -11.00 -21.97
C LYS A 68 -2.07 -10.09 -20.92
N THR A 69 -1.27 -10.68 -20.03
CA THR A 69 -0.43 -9.94 -19.10
C THR A 69 1.05 -10.27 -19.31
N GLU A 70 1.90 -9.26 -19.17
CA GLU A 70 3.32 -9.46 -18.98
C GLU A 70 3.56 -9.70 -17.48
N LEU A 71 4.13 -10.86 -17.15
CA LEU A 71 4.42 -11.19 -15.77
C LEU A 71 5.47 -10.23 -15.22
N LEU A 72 5.16 -9.62 -14.09
CA LEU A 72 6.11 -8.80 -13.37
C LEU A 72 6.69 -9.66 -12.23
N PRO A 73 8.02 -9.91 -12.19
CA PRO A 73 8.64 -10.63 -11.09
C PRO A 73 8.52 -9.88 -9.76
N HIS A 74 8.12 -8.60 -9.83
CA HIS A 74 7.89 -7.75 -8.70
C HIS A 74 6.72 -6.81 -9.00
N TYR A 75 5.68 -6.76 -8.15
CA TYR A 75 4.57 -5.80 -8.29
C TYR A 75 5.10 -4.38 -8.00
N PRO A 76 5.30 -3.52 -9.01
CA PRO A 76 5.77 -2.17 -8.77
C PRO A 76 4.69 -1.42 -8.01
N ARG A 77 5.10 -0.66 -6.99
CA ARG A 77 4.21 0.36 -6.41
C ARG A 77 3.80 1.28 -7.57
N PRO A 78 2.50 1.43 -7.89
CA PRO A 78 2.09 2.29 -8.97
C PRO A 78 2.57 3.72 -8.66
N GLU A 79 3.30 4.34 -9.60
CA GLU A 79 3.89 5.68 -9.42
C GLU A 79 2.83 6.73 -9.12
N THR A 80 1.61 6.49 -9.62
CA THR A 80 0.38 7.14 -9.19
C THR A 80 -0.53 6.11 -8.54
N PRO A 81 -0.81 6.18 -7.22
CA PRO A 81 -1.85 5.35 -6.65
C PRO A 81 -3.15 5.57 -7.45
N LYS A 82 -3.86 4.50 -7.83
CA LYS A 82 -5.24 4.60 -8.33
C LYS A 82 -6.00 5.39 -7.26
N ARG A 83 -6.19 6.68 -7.49
CA ARG A 83 -6.99 7.53 -6.62
C ARG A 83 -8.38 6.91 -6.71
N LEU A 84 -8.83 6.29 -5.63
CA LEU A 84 -10.24 6.05 -5.45
C LEU A 84 -10.89 7.41 -5.73
N VAL A 85 -11.71 7.48 -6.78
CA VAL A 85 -12.48 8.68 -7.08
C VAL A 85 -13.48 8.75 -5.94
N ILE A 86 -13.08 9.38 -4.85
CA ILE A 86 -14.00 9.79 -3.82
C ILE A 86 -14.88 10.81 -4.55
N SER A 87 -16.16 10.49 -4.71
CA SER A 87 -17.14 11.44 -5.21
C SER A 87 -16.94 12.77 -4.48
N GLU A 88 -16.99 13.89 -5.21
CA GLU A 88 -16.76 15.25 -4.68
C GLU A 88 -17.63 15.58 -3.46
N GLU A 89 -18.69 14.81 -3.25
CA GLU A 89 -19.62 14.84 -2.12
C GLU A 89 -18.96 14.62 -0.74
N ASN A 90 -17.76 14.01 -0.67
CA ASN A 90 -17.00 13.84 0.59
C ASN A 90 -15.71 14.67 0.67
N ALA A 91 -15.51 15.65 -0.23
CA ALA A 91 -14.36 16.54 -0.13
C ALA A 91 -14.52 17.46 1.11
N PRO A 92 -13.48 17.62 1.95
CA PRO A 92 -13.52 18.61 3.01
C PRO A 92 -13.71 20.01 2.39
N PRO A 93 -14.48 20.91 3.05
CA PRO A 93 -14.78 22.23 2.51
C PRO A 93 -13.50 23.00 2.16
N ALA A 94 -13.55 23.74 1.06
CA ALA A 94 -12.41 24.42 0.43
C ALA A 94 -11.72 25.50 1.30
N ASP A 95 -12.23 25.79 2.49
CA ASP A 95 -11.62 26.70 3.45
C ASP A 95 -10.70 25.97 4.44
N ALA A 96 -9.61 25.42 3.91
CA ALA A 96 -8.58 24.71 4.67
C ALA A 96 -7.49 25.63 5.24
N THR A 97 -7.82 26.90 5.54
CA THR A 97 -6.88 27.85 6.16
C THR A 97 -6.99 27.91 7.69
N ALA A 98 -8.02 27.30 8.28
CA ALA A 98 -8.09 27.11 9.73
C ALA A 98 -7.05 26.07 10.17
N ALA A 99 -6.24 26.43 11.17
CA ALA A 99 -5.24 25.54 11.76
C ALA A 99 -5.90 24.25 12.27
N ARG A 100 -5.70 23.15 11.55
CA ARG A 100 -6.22 21.82 11.89
C ARG A 100 -5.59 21.30 13.18
N ALA A 101 -6.23 21.60 14.31
CA ALA A 101 -5.75 21.21 15.64
C ALA A 101 -5.61 19.68 15.80
N ASP A 102 -6.47 18.92 15.12
CA ASP A 102 -6.40 17.46 15.00
C ASP A 102 -5.16 16.99 14.25
N LEU A 103 -4.82 17.61 13.11
CA LEU A 103 -3.58 17.34 12.38
C LEU A 103 -2.37 17.70 13.23
N ALA A 104 -2.38 18.85 13.89
CA ALA A 104 -1.28 19.27 14.75
C ALA A 104 -1.06 18.26 15.90
N ARG A 105 -2.16 17.78 16.51
CA ARG A 105 -2.10 16.73 17.54
C ARG A 105 -1.52 15.42 16.99
N LEU A 106 -1.90 15.00 15.78
CA LEU A 106 -1.33 13.82 15.13
C LEU A 106 0.17 13.99 14.87
N GLN A 107 0.57 15.12 14.30
CA GLN A 107 1.98 15.44 14.01
C GLN A 107 2.82 15.45 15.29
N GLN A 108 2.30 16.03 16.38
CA GLN A 108 2.96 15.98 17.69
C GLN A 108 3.13 14.54 18.20
N ARG A 109 2.12 13.68 18.05
CA ARG A 109 2.25 12.27 18.46
C ARG A 109 3.25 11.50 17.60
N LEU A 110 3.27 11.74 16.29
CA LEU A 110 4.24 11.13 15.37
C LEU A 110 5.66 11.62 15.66
N ALA A 111 5.85 12.87 16.07
CA ALA A 111 7.19 13.40 16.37
C ALA A 111 7.92 12.53 17.42
N PHE A 112 7.23 12.08 18.47
CA PHE A 112 7.81 11.20 19.52
C PHE A 112 8.33 9.85 19.01
N THR A 113 7.90 9.40 17.83
CA THR A 113 8.38 8.14 17.27
C THR A 113 9.70 8.29 16.51
N THR A 114 10.04 9.53 16.12
CA THR A 114 11.23 9.84 15.31
C THR A 114 12.51 9.92 16.15
N ASP A 115 13.64 9.62 15.53
CA ASP A 115 14.95 9.73 16.20
C ASP A 115 15.29 11.18 16.59
N ALA A 116 14.84 12.17 15.79
CA ALA A 116 15.04 13.58 16.07
C ALA A 116 14.43 14.03 17.41
N ALA A 117 13.33 13.41 17.83
CA ALA A 117 12.69 13.68 19.12
C ALA A 117 13.27 12.84 20.28
N ARG A 118 14.30 12.01 20.04
CA ARG A 118 14.83 11.04 21.01
C ARG A 118 16.37 11.08 21.13
N PRO A 119 16.98 12.26 21.31
CA PRO A 119 18.44 12.43 21.24
C PRO A 119 19.22 11.55 22.23
N GLU A 120 18.71 11.35 23.44
CA GLU A 120 19.37 10.50 24.45
C GLU A 120 19.40 9.01 24.05
N ALA A 121 18.30 8.50 23.49
CA ALA A 121 18.22 7.11 23.04
C ALA A 121 19.13 6.87 21.82
N VAL A 122 19.16 7.83 20.89
CA VAL A 122 20.06 7.83 19.72
C VAL A 122 21.51 7.85 20.18
N ALA A 123 21.89 8.80 21.06
CA ALA A 123 23.24 8.90 21.58
C ALA A 123 23.70 7.61 22.29
N LYS A 124 22.83 6.97 23.08
CA LYS A 124 23.12 5.69 23.72
C LYS A 124 23.39 4.57 22.72
N ARG A 125 22.65 4.51 21.61
CA ARG A 125 22.89 3.55 20.51
C ARG A 125 24.23 3.82 19.84
N HIS A 126 24.47 5.07 19.45
CA HIS A 126 25.69 5.47 18.75
C HIS A 126 26.95 5.32 19.61
N ALA A 127 26.87 5.56 20.92
CA ALA A 127 27.98 5.32 21.85
C ALA A 127 28.41 3.85 21.92
N GLN A 128 27.52 2.92 21.54
CA GLN A 128 27.82 1.50 21.43
C GLN A 128 28.32 1.11 20.02
N GLY A 129 28.49 2.07 19.12
CA GLY A 129 28.85 1.82 17.72
C GLY A 129 27.71 1.24 16.89
N LEU A 130 26.46 1.38 17.34
CA LEU A 130 25.30 0.75 16.73
C LEU A 130 24.31 1.80 16.21
N ARG A 131 23.68 1.52 15.06
CA ARG A 131 22.63 2.36 14.45
C ARG A 131 21.27 2.21 15.16
N THR A 132 20.39 3.20 15.05
CA THR A 132 19.00 3.05 15.50
C THR A 132 18.23 2.09 14.59
N ALA A 133 17.04 1.65 15.03
CA ALA A 133 16.14 0.87 14.18
C ALA A 133 15.74 1.65 12.92
N ARG A 134 15.46 2.96 13.05
CA ARG A 134 15.08 3.82 11.92
C ARG A 134 16.23 4.11 10.97
N GLU A 135 17.46 4.27 11.47
CA GLU A 135 18.66 4.37 10.63
C GLU A 135 18.87 3.09 9.82
N ASN A 136 18.69 1.91 10.42
CA ASN A 136 18.78 0.64 9.70
C ASN A 136 17.71 0.53 8.60
N ILE A 137 16.46 0.93 8.90
CA ILE A 137 15.37 0.91 7.91
C ILE A 137 15.66 1.90 6.78
N ALA A 138 16.14 3.10 7.10
CA ALA A 138 16.46 4.13 6.12
C ALA A 138 17.64 3.74 5.21
N ASP A 139 18.61 3.01 5.73
CA ASP A 139 19.75 2.47 4.95
C ASP A 139 19.35 1.24 4.10
N LEU A 140 18.43 0.42 4.62
CA LEU A 140 17.93 -0.77 3.93
C LEU A 140 16.96 -0.43 2.80
N CYS A 141 16.04 0.50 3.05
CA CYS A 141 15.02 0.87 2.07
C CYS A 141 15.61 1.78 0.99
N ASP A 142 15.24 1.53 -0.27
CA ASP A 142 15.57 2.41 -1.38
C ASP A 142 15.11 3.85 -1.07
N PRO A 143 15.82 4.89 -1.53
CA PRO A 143 15.41 6.27 -1.31
C PRO A 143 14.06 6.54 -1.99
N GLY A 144 13.16 7.20 -1.26
CA GLY A 144 11.94 7.74 -1.84
C GLY A 144 12.27 8.95 -2.73
N GLY A 145 11.69 9.02 -3.92
CA GLY A 145 11.65 10.27 -4.70
C GLY A 145 10.71 11.28 -4.02
N ASP A 146 9.66 11.71 -4.72
CA ASP A 146 8.65 12.63 -4.15
C ASP A 146 7.70 11.98 -3.11
N SER A 147 7.88 10.69 -2.82
CA SER A 147 7.05 9.93 -1.88
C SER A 147 7.90 9.04 -0.97
N PRO A 148 7.51 8.84 0.29
CA PRO A 148 8.26 8.00 1.23
C PRO A 148 8.32 6.56 0.71
N SER A 149 9.52 6.01 0.63
CA SER A 149 9.77 4.63 0.18
C SER A 149 9.33 3.58 1.20
N PHE A 150 9.25 3.95 2.48
CA PHE A 150 8.80 3.10 3.58
C PHE A 150 7.45 3.60 4.14
N ILE A 151 6.46 2.72 4.17
CA ILE A 151 5.15 2.96 4.76
C ILE A 151 5.09 2.23 6.10
N GLU A 152 5.15 2.99 7.19
CA GLU A 152 5.16 2.45 8.55
C GLU A 152 3.76 2.10 9.04
N TYR A 153 3.64 0.94 9.66
CA TYR A 153 2.43 0.45 10.31
C TYR A 153 2.65 0.42 11.83
N GLY A 154 1.64 0.89 12.57
CA GLY A 154 1.68 0.83 14.03
C GLY A 154 2.60 1.84 14.72
N ALA A 155 3.06 2.90 14.04
CA ALA A 155 3.96 3.91 14.61
C ALA A 155 3.51 4.47 15.98
N LEU A 156 2.19 4.64 16.16
CA LEU A 156 1.58 5.18 17.39
C LEU A 156 1.30 4.11 18.47
N ALA A 157 1.69 2.85 18.24
CA ALA A 157 1.62 1.81 19.24
C ALA A 157 2.48 2.17 20.45
N VAL A 158 2.01 1.76 21.63
CA VAL A 158 2.71 1.90 22.91
C VAL A 158 2.59 0.60 23.68
N ALA A 159 3.48 0.39 24.64
CA ALA A 159 3.45 -0.82 25.44
C ALA A 159 2.12 -0.99 26.18
N ALA A 160 1.64 -2.23 26.28
CA ALA A 160 0.41 -2.61 26.97
C ALA A 160 0.55 -2.57 28.51
N GLN A 161 0.94 -1.42 29.06
CA GLN A 161 1.25 -1.23 30.49
C GLN A 161 0.46 -0.06 31.13
N ARG A 162 -0.72 0.27 30.58
CA ARG A 162 -1.57 1.39 31.04
C ARG A 162 -2.01 1.30 32.52
N THR A 163 -1.93 0.11 33.13
CA THR A 163 -2.21 -0.07 34.56
C THR A 163 -1.07 0.38 35.47
N ARG A 164 0.17 0.46 34.95
CA ARG A 164 1.38 0.75 35.73
C ARG A 164 2.05 2.08 35.34
N ARG A 165 1.73 2.60 34.16
CA ARG A 165 2.37 3.77 33.55
C ARG A 165 1.32 4.71 32.99
N SER A 166 1.59 6.01 33.04
CA SER A 166 0.70 7.01 32.46
C SER A 166 0.75 6.96 30.93
N GLU A 167 -0.30 7.43 30.26
CA GLU A 167 -0.33 7.47 28.79
C GLU A 167 0.82 8.32 28.21
N GLN A 168 1.12 9.46 28.83
CA GLN A 168 2.19 10.35 28.39
C GLN A 168 3.56 9.68 28.49
N ASP A 169 3.82 8.98 29.59
CA ASP A 169 5.05 8.22 29.79
C ASP A 169 5.18 7.08 28.76
N LEU A 170 4.08 6.38 28.47
CA LEU A 170 4.05 5.34 27.43
C LEU A 170 4.34 5.90 26.04
N ILE A 171 3.73 7.03 25.67
CA ILE A 171 3.97 7.69 24.37
C ILE A 171 5.44 8.07 24.22
N GLN A 172 6.05 8.63 25.27
CA GLN A 172 7.42 9.12 25.20
C GLN A 172 8.46 8.00 25.22
N ASN A 173 8.21 6.95 26.01
CA ASN A 173 9.23 5.95 26.34
C ASN A 173 9.01 4.58 25.68
N THR A 174 7.87 4.33 25.05
CA THR A 174 7.58 3.08 24.34
C THR A 174 7.07 3.30 22.91
N PRO A 175 7.70 4.19 22.11
CA PRO A 175 7.22 4.46 20.76
C PRO A 175 7.27 3.19 19.90
N ALA A 176 6.21 3.00 19.09
CA ALA A 176 6.00 1.81 18.26
C ALA A 176 6.05 0.47 19.04
N ASP A 177 5.83 0.50 20.36
CA ASP A 177 6.05 -0.65 21.26
C ASP A 177 7.45 -1.30 21.11
N GLY A 178 8.44 -0.50 20.73
CA GLY A 178 9.82 -0.96 20.52
C GLY A 178 10.07 -1.72 19.21
N MET A 179 9.12 -1.76 18.28
CA MET A 179 9.27 -2.43 16.99
C MET A 179 8.77 -1.53 15.85
N VAL A 180 9.66 -1.19 14.91
CA VAL A 180 9.28 -0.43 13.71
C VAL A 180 8.94 -1.41 12.61
N THR A 181 7.69 -1.38 12.12
CA THR A 181 7.21 -2.32 11.09
C THR A 181 6.62 -1.58 9.91
N GLY A 182 6.78 -2.12 8.71
CA GLY A 182 6.13 -1.54 7.53
C GLY A 182 6.49 -2.22 6.23
N ILE A 183 6.11 -1.56 5.14
CA ILE A 183 6.38 -2.02 3.77
C ILE A 183 7.29 -0.99 3.11
N GLY A 184 8.46 -1.44 2.67
CA GLY A 184 9.45 -0.64 1.95
C GLY A 184 9.82 -1.25 0.61
N GLN A 185 10.76 -0.64 -0.11
CA GLN A 185 11.41 -1.26 -1.27
C GLN A 185 12.89 -1.52 -0.96
N VAL A 186 13.41 -2.66 -1.39
CA VAL A 186 14.83 -3.00 -1.32
C VAL A 186 15.26 -3.48 -2.71
N HIS A 187 16.13 -2.72 -3.37
CA HIS A 187 16.54 -2.97 -4.76
C HIS A 187 15.36 -3.10 -5.73
N GLY A 188 14.39 -2.19 -5.62
CA GLY A 188 13.17 -2.15 -6.41
C GLY A 188 12.13 -3.20 -6.02
N ARG A 189 12.34 -3.93 -4.91
CA ARG A 189 11.44 -4.98 -4.44
C ARG A 189 10.71 -4.57 -3.14
N SER A 190 9.41 -4.37 -3.22
CA SER A 190 8.44 -4.39 -2.12
C SER A 190 8.73 -5.53 -1.15
N THR A 191 9.04 -5.12 0.08
CA THR A 191 9.56 -5.98 1.14
C THR A 191 8.91 -5.53 2.45
N VAL A 192 8.48 -6.50 3.25
CA VAL A 192 8.08 -6.23 4.65
C VAL A 192 9.36 -6.02 5.46
N VAL A 193 9.47 -4.88 6.12
CA VAL A 193 10.64 -4.52 6.93
C VAL A 193 10.23 -4.39 8.39
N MET A 194 11.03 -4.98 9.27
CA MET A 194 10.85 -4.95 10.72
C MET A 194 12.20 -4.74 11.39
N ALA A 195 12.28 -3.81 12.35
CA ALA A 195 13.50 -3.52 13.12
C ALA A 195 13.20 -3.19 14.58
#